data_AF-A0A178B3X5-F1
#
_entry.id   AF-A0A178B3X5-F1
#
_cell.length_a   1.000
_cell.length_b   1.000
_cell.length_c   1.000
_cell.angle_alpha   90.00
_cell.angle_beta   90.00
_cell.angle_gamma   90.00
#
_symmetry.space_group_name_H-M   'P 1'
#
loop_
_entity.id
_entity.type
_entity.pdbx_description
1 polymer ?
#
loop_
_entity_poly.entity_id
_entity_poly.type
_entity_poly.pdbx_seq_one_letter_code
_entity_poly.pdbx_strand_id
1 'polypeptide(L)' 'MALWQWYRAITPKTRMMIGAGVMAYAGAGMYLSDKAEEKLGLTPTEQDLKDLRDALPKISTVDRKDR' A
#
# COMPACT_ATOMS: atom_id res chain seq x y z
N MET A 1 -17.51 3.35 -23.12
CA MET A 1 -18.55 4.40 -23.01
C MET A 1 -19.80 3.96 -22.23
N ALA A 2 -20.23 2.68 -22.28
CA ALA A 2 -21.42 2.21 -21.52
C ALA A 2 -21.22 2.18 -19.99
N LEU A 3 -20.10 1.65 -19.50
CA LEU A 3 -19.76 1.61 -18.06
C LEU A 3 -19.71 3.01 -17.43
N TRP A 4 -19.15 3.98 -18.15
CA TRP A 4 -19.07 5.37 -17.68
C TRP A 4 -20.45 6.04 -17.61
N GLN A 5 -21.33 5.77 -18.59
CA GLN A 5 -22.71 6.27 -18.58
C GLN A 5 -23.51 5.65 -17.43
N TRP A 6 -23.37 4.33 -17.21
CA TRP A 6 -24.01 3.64 -16.09
C TRP A 6 -23.55 4.19 -14.74
N TYR A 7 -22.25 4.40 -14.55
CA TYR A 7 -21.72 5.00 -13.32
C TYR A 7 -22.26 6.42 -13.08
N ARG A 8 -22.36 7.25 -14.13
CA ARG A 8 -22.94 8.60 -14.03
C ARG A 8 -24.45 8.60 -13.80
N ALA A 9 -25.17 7.55 -14.21
CA ALA A 9 -26.60 7.41 -13.98
C ALA A 9 -26.95 7.14 -12.49
N ILE A 10 -25.99 6.67 -11.70
CA ILE A 10 -26.16 6.48 -10.25
C ILE A 10 -26.23 7.83 -9.55
N THR A 11 -27.07 7.99 -8.53
CA THR A 11 -27.16 9.21 -7.73
C THR A 11 -25.82 9.55 -7.06
N PRO A 12 -25.41 10.85 -6.99
CA PRO A 12 -24.11 11.25 -6.44
C PRO A 12 -23.83 10.75 -5.02
N LYS A 13 -24.86 10.74 -4.15
CA LYS A 13 -24.77 10.23 -2.77
C LYS A 13 -24.42 8.74 -2.72
N THR A 14 -25.02 7.94 -3.60
CA THR A 14 -24.77 6.51 -3.70
C THR A 14 -23.35 6.24 -4.21
N ARG A 15 -22.85 7.03 -5.16
CA ARG A 15 -21.45 6.95 -5.62
C ARG A 15 -20.46 7.22 -4.49
N MET A 16 -20.73 8.22 -3.66
CA MET A 16 -19.90 8.51 -2.48
C MET A 16 -19.92 7.36 -1.46
N MET A 17 -21.09 6.77 -1.20
CA MET A 17 -21.20 5.62 -0.28
C MET A 17 -20.44 4.40 -0.80
N ILE A 18 -20.54 4.10 -2.10
CA ILE A 18 -19.78 3.01 -2.72
C ILE A 18 -18.28 3.29 -2.60
N GLY A 19 -17.84 4.50 -2.95
CA GLY A 19 -16.44 4.90 -2.82
C GLY A 19 -15.91 4.76 -1.39
N ALA A 20 -16.67 5.26 -0.41
CA ALA A 20 -16.33 5.13 1.00
C ALA A 20 -16.31 3.66 1.47
N GLY A 21 -17.25 2.83 1.01
CA GLY A 21 -17.28 1.40 1.31
C GLY A 21 -16.06 0.67 0.77
N VAL A 22 -15.64 0.97 -0.47
CA VAL A 22 -14.41 0.40 -1.06
C VAL A 22 -13.18 0.83 -0.28
N MET A 23 -13.07 2.12 0.07
CA MET A 23 -11.94 2.62 0.87
C MET A 23 -11.89 1.99 2.26
N ALA A 24 -13.04 1.84 2.93
CA ALA A 24 -13.14 1.21 4.23
C ALA A 24 -12.78 -0.29 4.17
N TYR A 25 -13.23 -1.00 3.14
CA TYR A 25 -12.86 -2.41 2.92
C TYR A 25 -11.36 -2.57 2.68
N ALA A 26 -10.77 -1.72 1.83
CA ALA A 26 -9.33 -1.73 1.57
C ALA A 26 -8.52 -1.43 2.85
N GLY A 27 -8.94 -0.42 3.62
CA GLY A 27 -8.30 -0.08 4.89
C GLY A 27 -8.40 -1.20 5.92
N ALA A 28 -9.56 -1.84 6.03
CA ALA A 28 -9.73 -3.02 6.87
C ALA A 28 -8.85 -4.19 6.41
N GLY A 29 -8.73 -4.42 5.09
CA GLY A 29 -7.86 -5.44 4.53
C GLY A 29 -6.38 -5.20 4.86
N MET A 30 -5.90 -3.95 4.73
CA MET A 30 -4.53 -3.59 5.12
C MET A 30 -4.29 -3.80 6.62
N TYR A 31 -5.21 -3.34 7.47
CA TYR A 31 -5.09 -3.51 8.92
C TYR A 31 -5.11 -4.98 9.35
N LEU A 32 -5.92 -5.80 8.68
CA LEU A 32 -5.96 -7.24 8.92
C LEU A 32 -4.73 -7.96 8.34
N SER A 33 -4.07 -7.41 7.33
CA SER A 33 -2.84 -7.99 6.75
C SER A 33 -1.75 -8.09 7.81
N ASP A 34 -1.47 -6.99 8.53
CA ASP A 34 -0.45 -6.98 9.57
C ASP A 34 -0.74 -8.03 10.67
N LYS A 35 -2.01 -8.14 11.09
CA LYS A 35 -2.49 -9.13 12.06
C LYS A 35 -2.41 -10.57 11.53
N ALA A 36 -2.65 -10.76 10.24
CA ALA A 36 -2.57 -12.06 9.60
C ALA A 36 -1.11 -12.49 9.42
N GLU A 37 -0.23 -11.58 9.03
CA GLU A 37 1.21 -11.79 8.91
C GLU A 37 1.84 -12.19 10.26
N GLU A 38 1.42 -11.54 11.35
CA GLU A 38 1.82 -11.89 12.71
C GLU A 38 1.37 -13.31 13.11
N LYS A 39 0.12 -13.69 12.79
CA LYS A 39 -0.42 -15.02 13.09
C LYS A 39 0.10 -16.14 12.19
N LEU A 40 0.46 -15.81 10.96
CA LEU A 40 1.01 -16.75 9.98
C LEU A 40 2.53 -16.90 10.12
N GLY A 41 3.18 -16.16 11.04
CA GLY A 41 4.61 -16.25 11.31
C GLY A 41 5.48 -15.69 10.19
N LEU A 42 4.91 -14.82 9.35
CA LEU A 42 5.62 -14.12 8.27
C LEU A 42 6.34 -12.85 8.79
N THR A 43 6.48 -12.72 10.09
CA THR A 43 7.27 -11.67 10.74
C THR A 43 8.73 -11.81 10.34
N PRO A 44 9.39 -10.74 9.83
CA PRO A 44 10.79 -10.78 9.43
C PRO A 44 11.66 -11.26 10.58
N THR A 45 12.45 -12.30 10.33
CA THR A 45 13.40 -12.85 11.31
C THR A 45 14.70 -12.03 11.33
N GLU A 46 15.54 -12.23 12.36
CA GLU A 46 16.86 -11.58 12.42
C GLU A 46 17.77 -11.93 11.23
N GLN A 47 17.52 -13.08 10.58
CA GLN A 47 18.21 -13.51 9.37
C GLN A 47 17.82 -12.63 8.17
N ASP A 48 16.53 -12.35 7.99
CA ASP A 48 16.02 -11.51 6.90
C ASP A 48 16.57 -10.08 7.00
N LEU A 49 16.76 -9.57 8.24
CA LEU A 49 17.37 -8.27 8.47
C LEU A 49 18.83 -8.24 8.00
N LYS A 50 19.59 -9.32 8.19
CA LYS A 50 20.99 -9.41 7.75
C LYS A 50 21.07 -9.46 6.23
N ASP A 51 20.27 -10.30 5.60
CA ASP A 51 20.23 -10.42 4.15
C ASP A 51 19.82 -9.10 3.48
N LEU A 52 18.86 -8.37 4.09
CA LEU A 52 18.46 -7.04 3.62
C LEU A 52 19.60 -6.02 3.73
N ARG A 53 20.37 -6.05 4.83
CA ARG A 53 21.52 -5.15 5.04
C ARG A 53 22.64 -5.42 4.05
N ASP A 54 22.88 -6.68 3.73
CA ASP A 54 23.90 -7.08 2.75
C ASP A 54 23.46 -6.76 1.31
N ALA A 55 22.16 -6.78 1.03
CA ALA A 55 21.59 -6.39 -0.26
C ALA A 55 21.48 -4.87 -0.49
N LEU A 56 21.57 -4.05 0.56
CA LEU A 56 21.42 -2.60 0.44
C LEU A 56 22.68 -1.96 -0.22
N PRO A 57 22.51 -1.18 -1.30
CA PRO A 57 23.63 -0.51 -1.94
C PRO A 57 24.17 0.61 -1.03
N LYS A 58 25.50 0.71 -0.92
CA LYS A 58 26.15 1.84 -0.23
C LYS A 58 25.99 3.10 -1.07
N ILE A 59 25.11 4.01 -0.63
CA ILE A 59 24.92 5.32 -1.25
C ILE A 59 26.01 6.26 -0.73
N SER A 60 26.91 6.68 -1.61
CA SER A 60 27.83 7.79 -1.36
C SER A 60 27.28 9.06 -2.02
N THR A 61 26.95 10.06 -1.21
CA THR A 61 26.58 11.39 -1.73
C THR A 61 27.84 12.12 -2.19
N VAL A 62 27.88 12.54 -3.45
CA VAL A 62 28.95 13.41 -3.96
C VAL A 62 28.43 14.84 -3.95
N ASP A 63 29.06 15.70 -3.15
CA ASP A 63 28.76 17.13 -3.16
C ASP A 63 29.11 17.74 -4.50
N ARG A 64 28.16 18.48 -5.08
CA ARG A 64 28.35 19.15 -6.35
C ARG A 64 29.16 20.42 -6.06
N LYS A 65 30.39 20.50 -6.58
CA LYS A 65 31.18 21.74 -6.52
C LYS A 65 30.37 22.87 -7.16
N ASP A 66 30.02 23.87 -6.35
CA ASP A 66 29.40 25.12 -6.78
C ASP A 66 30.21 25.75 -7.94
N ARG A 67 29.48 26.20 -8.96
CA ARG A 67 30.01 26.97 -10.09
C ARG A 67 29.85 28.45 -9.80
#